data_AF-A0A8D8G5V7-F1
#
_entry.id   AF-A0A8D8G5V7-F1
#
_cell.length_a   1.000
_cell.length_b   1.000
_cell.length_c   1.000
_cell.angle_alpha   90.00
_cell.angle_beta   90.00
_cell.angle_gamma   90.00
#
_symmetry.space_group_name_H-M   'P 1'
#
loop_
_entity.id
_entity.type
_entity.pdbx_description
1 polymer ?
#
loop_
_entity_poly.entity_id
_entity_poly.type
_entity_poly.pdbx_seq_one_letter_code
_entity_poly.pdbx_strand_id
1 'polypeptide(L)'
;MIRIFVYNVTNADEFLNNGTKPILDELGPYVYIETWEKVDIVENSNGTISYNQKRVYIFNEEMSQGLEDDVVIVPNIPMLSATSQSKHAARFLRLAMASIMDILKIKPFVEVSVGQLLWGYEDPLLKLAKDVVPKEQKLPYDEFGLMYGKNSTSKDRVTVWTGVDDITQYGIIDKYNGRSHQTHWSTEQCNRLNGTDGSIFPPHITKNTTLFVYEKDLCRLLPLKFEKEVTVKNGVQGFRFTPSPDVFASVEKNIDNLCYCPAGPPCAPNGLFNVSLCQYDSPILLSFPHFYLADQSLRTAVEGISPPEKEKHQLFIDVQPEMGTALRARARIQINLAVSQVVDIKQVANFPDIVFPILWFEEGVDSLPDEILDLMKLATTVPPKAKYVLTIALFSLGGCLFLIAVICLVRKSHRQSTLHLEGSNYLASAAVDQAKKKAKMESGSHQH
;
A
#
# COMPACT_ATOMS: atom_id res chain seq x y z
N MET A 1 9.61 -9.97 3.48
CA MET A 1 10.07 -10.41 4.82
C MET A 1 9.19 -9.75 5.84
N ILE A 2 8.90 -10.43 6.93
CA ILE A 2 8.15 -9.88 8.07
C ILE A 2 9.02 -9.96 9.33
N ARG A 3 9.03 -8.89 10.11
CA ARG A 3 9.72 -8.76 11.39
C ARG A 3 8.67 -8.49 12.46
N ILE A 4 8.60 -9.33 13.48
CA ILE A 4 7.55 -9.28 14.50
C ILE A 4 8.18 -8.93 15.85
N PHE A 5 7.54 -8.02 16.57
CA PHE A 5 7.95 -7.55 17.89
C PHE A 5 6.79 -7.74 18.87
N VAL A 6 6.97 -8.57 19.88
CA VAL A 6 5.93 -8.97 20.84
C VAL A 6 6.11 -8.19 22.13
N TYR A 7 5.02 -7.71 22.72
CA TYR A 7 5.03 -7.07 24.03
C TYR A 7 4.77 -8.12 25.13
N ASN A 8 5.85 -8.56 25.78
CA ASN A 8 5.81 -9.50 26.90
C ASN A 8 5.46 -8.79 28.20
N VAL A 9 4.52 -9.33 28.98
CA VAL A 9 4.06 -8.74 30.25
C VAL A 9 4.86 -9.30 31.41
N THR A 10 5.64 -8.45 32.09
CA THR A 10 6.57 -8.90 33.14
C THR A 10 5.95 -8.93 34.54
N ASN A 11 4.87 -8.18 34.76
CA ASN A 11 4.22 -8.03 36.07
C ASN A 11 2.73 -8.42 36.07
N ALA A 12 2.34 -9.43 35.29
CA ALA A 12 0.94 -9.83 35.12
C ALA A 12 0.21 -10.07 36.45
N ASP A 13 0.80 -10.79 37.40
CA ASP A 13 0.18 -11.05 38.71
C ASP A 13 0.03 -9.78 39.56
N GLU A 14 1.00 -8.87 39.52
CA GLU A 14 0.93 -7.59 40.25
C GLU A 14 -0.15 -6.68 39.65
N PHE A 15 -0.23 -6.62 38.32
CA PHE A 15 -1.27 -5.88 37.61
C PHE A 15 -2.67 -6.37 38.02
N LEU A 16 -2.88 -7.69 38.09
CA LEU A 16 -4.16 -8.29 38.46
C LEU A 16 -4.55 -8.09 39.92
N ASN A 17 -3.58 -8.22 40.84
CA ASN A 17 -3.84 -8.27 42.28
C ASN A 17 -3.70 -6.91 42.97
N ASN A 18 -2.78 -6.06 42.49
CA ASN A 18 -2.41 -4.80 43.14
C ASN A 18 -2.87 -3.58 42.34
N GLY A 19 -3.39 -3.75 41.12
CA GLY A 19 -3.82 -2.65 40.25
C GLY A 19 -2.67 -1.75 39.79
N THR A 20 -1.44 -2.28 39.76
CA THR A 20 -0.28 -1.58 39.19
C THR A 20 -0.45 -1.40 37.69
N LYS A 21 0.35 -0.53 37.07
CA LYS A 21 0.39 -0.45 35.60
C LYS A 21 1.06 -1.71 35.02
N PRO A 22 0.62 -2.18 33.85
CA PRO A 22 1.30 -3.28 33.18
C PRO A 22 2.67 -2.80 32.68
N ILE A 23 3.70 -3.58 32.96
CA ILE A 23 5.07 -3.38 32.53
C ILE A 23 5.33 -4.34 31.37
N LEU A 24 5.69 -3.77 30.23
CA LEU A 24 5.90 -4.49 28.99
C LEU A 24 7.40 -4.52 28.66
N ASP A 25 7.85 -5.65 28.15
CA ASP A 25 9.16 -5.80 27.53
C ASP A 25 8.97 -6.11 26.05
N GLU A 26 9.61 -5.34 25.17
CA GLU A 26 9.51 -5.54 23.73
C GLU A 26 10.53 -6.58 23.29
N LEU A 27 10.04 -7.73 22.82
CA LEU A 27 10.87 -8.84 22.37
C LEU A 27 10.80 -8.96 20.85
N GLY A 28 11.96 -9.05 20.20
CA GLY A 28 12.08 -9.22 18.76
C GLY A 28 13.28 -8.48 18.19
N PRO A 29 13.46 -8.50 16.86
CA PRO A 29 12.53 -9.07 15.89
C PRO A 29 12.55 -10.60 15.87
N TYR A 30 11.39 -11.20 15.68
CA TYR A 30 11.23 -12.56 15.15
C TYR A 30 10.99 -12.45 13.65
N VAL A 31 11.90 -12.98 12.84
CA VAL A 31 11.96 -12.73 11.40
C VAL A 31 11.49 -13.95 10.63
N TYR A 32 10.58 -13.73 9.69
CA TYR A 32 10.16 -14.74 8.72
C TYR A 32 10.44 -14.27 7.29
N ILE A 33 11.04 -15.15 6.51
CA ILE A 33 11.11 -15.03 5.05
C ILE A 33 9.73 -15.35 4.51
N GLU A 34 9.24 -14.46 3.66
CA GLU A 34 7.89 -14.53 3.14
C GLU A 34 7.95 -14.66 1.62
N THR A 35 7.18 -15.60 1.07
CA THR A 35 7.03 -15.79 -0.38
C THR A 35 5.57 -15.62 -0.78
N TRP A 36 5.35 -14.78 -1.79
CA TRP A 36 4.02 -14.50 -2.36
C TRP A 36 3.90 -15.12 -3.74
N GLU A 37 2.85 -15.89 -3.97
CA GLU A 37 2.55 -16.52 -5.25
C GLU A 37 1.06 -16.37 -5.57
N LYS A 38 0.73 -15.94 -6.79
CA LYS A 38 -0.65 -15.92 -7.29
C LYS A 38 -0.92 -17.28 -7.95
N VAL A 39 -1.87 -18.04 -7.42
CA VAL A 39 -2.23 -19.39 -7.89
C VAL A 39 -3.69 -19.43 -8.35
N ASP A 40 -4.10 -20.52 -9.01
CA ASP A 40 -5.48 -20.72 -9.51
C ASP A 40 -6.01 -19.56 -10.35
N ILE A 41 -5.12 -19.04 -11.21
CA ILE A 41 -5.34 -17.86 -12.05
C ILE A 41 -6.37 -18.17 -13.14
N VAL A 42 -7.36 -17.29 -13.27
CA VAL A 42 -8.38 -17.33 -14.32
C VAL A 42 -8.52 -15.94 -14.93
N GLU A 43 -8.41 -15.87 -16.25
CA GLU A 43 -8.69 -14.66 -17.01
C GLU A 43 -10.19 -14.58 -17.31
N ASN A 44 -10.79 -13.42 -17.04
CA ASN A 44 -12.21 -13.16 -17.29
C ASN A 44 -12.38 -12.34 -18.57
N SER A 45 -13.51 -12.52 -19.26
CA SER A 45 -13.79 -11.83 -20.53
C SER A 45 -13.95 -10.30 -20.42
N ASN A 46 -14.08 -9.77 -19.21
CA ASN A 46 -14.26 -8.35 -18.92
C ASN A 46 -12.93 -7.62 -18.61
N GLY A 47 -11.78 -8.18 -19.01
CA GLY A 47 -10.47 -7.53 -18.76
C GLY A 47 -10.01 -7.61 -17.30
N THR A 48 -10.52 -8.57 -16.52
CA THR A 48 -10.07 -8.83 -15.14
C THR A 48 -9.41 -10.20 -15.01
N ILE A 49 -8.57 -10.38 -13.99
CA ILE A 49 -7.99 -11.67 -13.61
C ILE A 49 -8.42 -11.99 -12.18
N SER A 50 -8.85 -13.23 -11.97
CA SER A 50 -9.15 -13.77 -10.64
C SER A 50 -8.09 -14.78 -10.23
N TYR A 51 -7.62 -14.72 -8.98
CA TYR A 51 -6.62 -15.63 -8.44
C TYR A 51 -6.80 -15.87 -6.94
N ASN A 52 -6.11 -16.87 -6.43
CA ASN A 52 -5.94 -17.13 -5.01
C ASN A 52 -4.51 -16.72 -4.61
N GLN A 53 -4.37 -16.05 -3.47
CA GLN A 53 -3.06 -15.63 -2.98
C GLN A 53 -2.47 -16.71 -2.08
N LYS A 54 -1.28 -17.21 -2.42
CA LYS A 54 -0.49 -18.11 -1.58
C LYS A 54 0.61 -17.31 -0.90
N ARG A 55 0.64 -17.37 0.43
CA ARG A 55 1.70 -16.79 1.27
C ARG A 55 2.32 -17.88 2.11
N VAL A 56 3.64 -17.99 2.05
CA VAL A 56 4.41 -18.94 2.85
C VAL A 56 5.37 -18.17 3.74
N TYR A 57 5.35 -18.48 5.02
CA TYR A 57 6.21 -17.89 6.05
C TYR A 57 7.19 -18.95 6.55
N ILE A 58 8.49 -18.66 6.45
CA ILE A 58 9.58 -19.53 6.89
C ILE A 58 10.41 -18.77 7.90
N PHE A 59 10.47 -19.25 9.14
CA PHE A 59 11.24 -18.61 10.19
C PHE A 59 12.74 -18.57 9.86
N ASN A 60 13.38 -17.46 10.20
CA ASN A 60 14.80 -17.26 10.02
C ASN A 60 15.45 -16.91 11.35
N GLU A 61 16.06 -17.92 11.97
CA GLU A 61 16.74 -17.80 13.27
C GLU A 61 17.92 -16.83 13.21
N GLU A 62 18.72 -16.85 12.15
CA GLU A 62 19.94 -16.00 12.03
C GLU A 62 19.63 -14.50 12.00
N MET A 63 18.46 -14.12 11.49
CA MET A 63 17.99 -12.73 11.46
C MET A 63 17.11 -12.37 12.66
N SER A 64 16.77 -13.34 13.51
CA SER A 64 15.93 -13.15 14.68
C SER A 64 16.76 -12.92 15.94
N GLN A 65 16.20 -12.15 16.88
CA GLN A 65 16.83 -11.96 18.19
C GLN A 65 16.54 -13.13 19.16
N GLY A 66 15.50 -13.90 18.89
CA GLY A 66 15.03 -15.01 19.71
C GLY A 66 14.50 -16.15 18.84
N LEU A 67 14.04 -17.23 19.48
CA LEU A 67 13.48 -18.42 18.83
C LEU A 67 11.94 -18.36 18.79
N GLU A 68 11.32 -19.08 17.85
CA GLU A 68 9.85 -19.25 17.87
C GLU A 68 9.34 -19.89 19.16
N ASP A 69 10.16 -20.71 19.81
CA ASP A 69 9.84 -21.38 21.07
C ASP A 69 10.00 -20.47 22.30
N ASP A 70 10.47 -19.23 22.14
CA ASP A 70 10.59 -18.28 23.25
C ASP A 70 9.22 -18.03 23.87
N VAL A 71 9.17 -18.22 25.19
CA VAL A 71 7.93 -18.15 25.95
C VAL A 71 7.65 -16.71 26.35
N VAL A 72 6.44 -16.26 26.06
CA VAL A 72 5.94 -14.91 26.37
C VAL A 72 4.64 -14.99 27.16
N ILE A 73 4.48 -14.03 28.07
CA ILE A 73 3.24 -13.81 28.81
C ILE A 73 2.50 -12.69 28.10
N VAL A 74 1.33 -13.00 27.55
CA VAL A 74 0.49 -12.05 26.81
C VAL A 74 -0.96 -12.10 27.30
N PRO A 75 -1.76 -11.04 27.06
CA PRO A 75 -3.20 -11.10 27.34
C PRO A 75 -3.84 -12.31 26.64
N ASN A 76 -4.68 -13.04 27.35
CA ASN A 76 -5.46 -14.13 26.78
C ASN A 76 -6.57 -13.53 25.89
N ILE A 77 -6.24 -13.33 24.61
CA ILE A 77 -7.12 -12.67 23.64
C ILE A 77 -8.49 -13.36 23.54
N PRO A 78 -8.61 -14.70 23.34
CA PRO A 78 -9.92 -15.36 23.32
C PRO A 78 -10.77 -15.05 24.55
N MET A 79 -10.19 -15.19 25.75
CA MET A 79 -10.90 -14.97 27.01
C MET A 79 -11.32 -13.51 27.18
N LEU A 80 -10.40 -12.57 26.99
CA LEU A 80 -10.65 -11.14 27.18
C LEU A 80 -11.61 -10.56 26.12
N SER A 81 -11.61 -11.15 24.92
CA SER A 81 -12.58 -10.82 23.87
C SER A 81 -13.98 -11.26 24.30
N ALA A 82 -14.12 -12.52 24.74
CA ALA A 82 -15.40 -13.04 25.22
C ALA A 82 -15.94 -12.24 26.42
N THR A 83 -15.10 -11.90 27.40
CA THR A 83 -15.54 -11.08 28.54
C THR A 83 -15.97 -9.68 28.10
N SER A 84 -15.19 -9.02 27.25
CA SER A 84 -15.48 -7.65 26.82
C SER A 84 -16.77 -7.58 25.99
N GLN A 85 -17.00 -8.53 25.10
CA GLN A 85 -18.27 -8.65 24.35
C GLN A 85 -19.46 -8.92 25.28
N SER A 86 -19.24 -9.67 26.38
CA SER A 86 -20.29 -9.96 27.35
C SER A 86 -20.68 -8.79 28.24
N LYS A 87 -19.99 -7.64 28.20
CA LYS A 87 -20.19 -6.49 29.11
C LYS A 87 -21.67 -6.08 29.26
N HIS A 88 -22.41 -6.09 28.15
CA HIS A 88 -23.83 -5.71 28.11
C HIS A 88 -24.81 -6.89 28.10
N ALA A 89 -24.31 -8.12 28.25
CA ALA A 89 -25.15 -9.31 28.35
C ALA A 89 -25.88 -9.38 29.70
N ALA A 90 -26.98 -10.14 29.73
CA ALA A 90 -27.75 -10.39 30.94
C ALA A 90 -26.86 -10.93 32.06
N ARG A 91 -27.07 -10.46 33.30
CA ARG A 91 -26.19 -10.79 34.45
C ARG A 91 -26.02 -12.29 34.66
N PHE A 92 -27.07 -13.09 34.48
CA PHE A 92 -26.98 -14.54 34.65
C PHE A 92 -26.03 -15.19 33.63
N LEU A 93 -25.95 -14.67 32.39
CA LEU A 93 -24.99 -15.15 31.39
C LEU A 93 -23.55 -14.80 31.79
N ARG A 94 -23.33 -13.58 32.28
CA ARG A 94 -22.00 -13.16 32.77
C ARG A 94 -21.52 -14.02 33.95
N LEU A 95 -22.41 -14.35 34.89
CA LEU A 95 -22.11 -15.26 36.01
C LEU A 95 -21.85 -16.70 35.56
N ALA A 96 -22.60 -17.18 34.55
CA ALA A 96 -22.36 -18.50 33.96
C ALA A 96 -20.98 -18.58 33.28
N MET A 97 -20.62 -17.55 32.52
CA MET A 97 -19.28 -17.42 31.92
C MET A 97 -18.19 -17.40 32.99
N ALA A 98 -18.34 -16.61 34.05
CA ALA A 98 -17.40 -16.57 35.17
C ALA A 98 -17.23 -17.96 35.81
N SER A 99 -18.32 -18.69 36.00
CA SER A 99 -18.30 -20.04 36.56
C SER A 99 -17.55 -21.03 35.66
N ILE A 100 -17.77 -20.96 34.34
CA ILE A 100 -17.05 -21.79 33.36
C ILE A 100 -15.56 -21.48 33.39
N MET A 101 -15.18 -20.20 33.40
CA MET A 101 -13.78 -19.77 33.45
C MET A 101 -13.09 -20.23 34.74
N ASP A 102 -13.78 -20.19 35.88
CA ASP A 102 -13.27 -20.72 37.15
C ASP A 102 -13.08 -22.25 37.11
N ILE A 103 -14.05 -23.00 36.56
CA ILE A 103 -13.97 -24.46 36.41
C ILE A 103 -12.79 -24.86 35.52
N LEU A 104 -12.63 -24.17 34.40
CA LEU A 104 -11.56 -24.40 33.42
C LEU A 104 -10.23 -23.75 33.83
N LYS A 105 -10.18 -23.06 34.98
CA LYS A 105 -8.99 -22.36 35.51
C LYS A 105 -8.37 -21.38 34.51
N ILE A 106 -9.20 -20.69 33.73
CA ILE A 106 -8.76 -19.77 32.69
C ILE A 106 -8.30 -18.47 33.31
N LYS A 107 -7.12 -18.02 32.89
CA LYS A 107 -6.48 -16.81 33.38
C LYS A 107 -6.55 -15.68 32.34
N PRO A 108 -6.57 -14.41 32.77
CA PRO A 108 -6.53 -13.25 31.87
C PRO A 108 -5.24 -13.09 31.06
N PHE A 109 -4.14 -13.68 31.54
CA PHE A 109 -2.87 -13.77 30.83
C PHE A 109 -2.55 -15.24 30.58
N VAL A 110 -1.94 -15.50 29.43
CA VAL A 110 -1.53 -16.84 29.01
C VAL A 110 -0.03 -16.83 28.73
N GLU A 111 0.61 -17.93 29.07
CA GLU A 111 2.01 -18.21 28.77
C GLU A 111 2.03 -19.11 27.53
N VAL A 112 2.58 -18.59 26.44
CA VAL A 112 2.65 -19.27 25.13
C VAL A 112 3.99 -18.98 24.48
N SER A 113 4.45 -19.87 23.60
CA SER A 113 5.57 -19.55 22.71
C SER A 113 5.16 -18.50 21.67
N VAL A 114 6.13 -17.78 21.13
CA VAL A 114 5.90 -16.83 20.02
C VAL A 114 5.29 -17.53 18.81
N GLY A 115 5.77 -18.74 18.49
CA GLY A 115 5.22 -19.58 17.42
C GLY A 115 3.75 -19.93 17.67
N GLN A 116 3.37 -20.29 18.90
CA GLN A 116 1.97 -20.55 19.26
C GLN A 116 1.10 -19.30 19.14
N LEU A 117 1.57 -18.14 19.64
CA LEU A 117 0.83 -16.88 19.57
C LEU A 117 0.51 -16.48 18.12
N LEU A 118 1.45 -16.72 17.20
CA LEU A 118 1.30 -16.39 15.79
C LEU A 118 0.52 -17.45 15.03
N TRP A 119 0.92 -18.71 15.12
CA TRP A 119 0.49 -19.76 14.20
C TRP A 119 -0.65 -20.63 14.71
N GLY A 120 -0.93 -20.63 16.02
CA GLY A 120 -2.01 -21.41 16.61
C GLY A 120 -1.67 -22.05 17.95
N TYR A 121 -2.60 -21.99 18.89
CA TYR A 121 -2.68 -22.90 20.03
C TYR A 121 -4.14 -23.24 20.36
N GLU A 122 -4.35 -24.40 20.98
CA GLU A 122 -5.67 -24.79 21.46
C GLU A 122 -6.07 -23.95 22.69
N ASP A 123 -7.13 -23.15 22.55
CA ASP A 123 -7.73 -22.44 23.68
C ASP A 123 -8.96 -23.19 24.24
N PRO A 124 -9.06 -23.39 25.57
CA PRO A 124 -10.18 -24.11 26.19
C PRO A 124 -11.56 -23.46 25.93
N LEU A 125 -11.66 -22.12 25.85
CA LEU A 125 -12.93 -21.45 25.56
C LEU A 125 -13.31 -21.64 24.10
N LEU A 126 -12.34 -21.56 23.18
CA LEU A 126 -12.60 -21.77 21.76
C LEU A 126 -13.13 -23.20 21.52
N LYS A 127 -12.53 -24.19 22.19
CA LYS A 127 -13.00 -25.59 22.14
C LYS A 127 -14.42 -25.73 22.65
N LEU A 128 -14.74 -25.13 23.80
CA LEU A 128 -16.09 -25.17 24.35
C LEU A 128 -17.11 -24.42 23.48
N ALA A 129 -16.72 -23.28 22.91
CA ALA A 129 -17.58 -22.47 22.06
C ALA A 129 -18.06 -23.25 20.83
N LYS A 130 -17.23 -24.13 20.28
CA LYS A 130 -17.63 -25.02 19.16
C LYS A 130 -18.80 -25.92 19.51
N ASP A 131 -18.91 -26.37 20.76
CA ASP A 131 -19.95 -27.30 21.19
C ASP A 131 -21.24 -26.59 21.61
N VAL A 132 -21.13 -25.34 22.11
CA VAL A 132 -22.23 -24.61 22.75
C VAL A 132 -22.83 -23.52 21.86
N VAL A 133 -22.04 -22.87 21.00
CA VAL A 133 -22.47 -21.70 20.22
C VAL A 133 -23.25 -22.15 18.96
N PRO A 134 -24.35 -21.45 18.58
CA PRO A 134 -25.09 -21.73 17.35
C PRO A 134 -24.19 -21.68 16.11
N LYS A 135 -24.49 -22.49 15.09
CA LYS A 135 -23.65 -22.65 13.89
C LYS A 135 -23.33 -21.32 13.20
N GLU A 136 -24.26 -20.36 13.23
CA GLU A 136 -24.16 -19.06 12.59
C GLU A 136 -23.15 -18.12 13.29
N GLN A 137 -22.84 -18.39 14.56
CA GLN A 137 -21.91 -17.62 15.40
C GLN A 137 -20.61 -18.38 15.67
N LYS A 138 -20.44 -19.58 15.12
CA LYS A 138 -19.21 -20.35 15.29
C LYS A 138 -18.07 -19.67 14.57
N LEU A 139 -16.96 -19.51 15.29
CA LEU A 139 -15.70 -19.10 14.68
C LEU A 139 -15.24 -20.20 13.70
N PRO A 140 -14.70 -19.83 12.53
CA PRO A 140 -14.32 -20.80 11.51
C PRO A 140 -12.95 -21.46 11.77
N TYR A 141 -12.35 -21.23 12.93
CA TYR A 141 -11.00 -21.66 13.27
C TYR A 141 -10.96 -22.65 14.41
N ASP A 142 -10.02 -23.58 14.33
CA ASP A 142 -9.90 -24.64 15.32
C ASP A 142 -9.06 -24.27 16.52
N GLU A 143 -8.07 -23.41 16.29
CA GLU A 143 -7.10 -22.89 17.25
C GLU A 143 -7.10 -21.36 17.18
N PHE A 144 -6.51 -20.72 18.19
CA PHE A 144 -6.30 -19.28 18.19
C PHE A 144 -4.86 -18.96 17.81
N GLY A 145 -4.68 -18.04 16.86
CA GLY A 145 -3.38 -17.45 16.54
C GLY A 145 -3.58 -16.19 15.69
N LEU A 146 -2.71 -15.19 15.87
CA LEU A 146 -2.83 -13.90 15.18
C LEU A 146 -2.64 -14.00 13.65
N MET A 147 -1.89 -15.01 13.21
CA MET A 147 -1.62 -15.34 11.82
C MET A 147 -2.16 -16.74 11.45
N TYR A 148 -3.10 -17.27 12.24
CA TYR A 148 -3.68 -18.59 12.04
C TYR A 148 -4.30 -18.72 10.64
N GLY A 149 -3.97 -19.82 9.95
CA GLY A 149 -4.50 -20.10 8.61
C GLY A 149 -3.95 -19.20 7.49
N LYS A 150 -2.99 -18.30 7.77
CA LYS A 150 -2.35 -17.44 6.75
C LYS A 150 -1.16 -18.09 6.05
N ASN A 151 -0.56 -19.13 6.67
CA ASN A 151 0.60 -19.84 6.12
C ASN A 151 0.18 -20.94 5.12
N SER A 152 -0.45 -20.54 4.01
CA SER A 152 -0.75 -21.43 2.88
C SER A 152 -1.38 -20.62 1.72
N THR A 153 -2.04 -21.34 0.82
CA THR A 153 -2.97 -20.75 -0.16
C THR A 153 -4.23 -20.26 0.54
N SER A 154 -4.54 -18.98 0.40
CA SER A 154 -5.79 -18.41 0.90
C SER A 154 -7.00 -18.98 0.17
N LYS A 155 -8.07 -19.22 0.93
CA LYS A 155 -9.40 -19.58 0.39
C LYS A 155 -10.05 -18.39 -0.32
N ASP A 156 -9.56 -17.18 -0.09
CA ASP A 156 -10.10 -15.97 -0.67
C ASP A 156 -9.74 -15.84 -2.15
N ARG A 157 -10.74 -15.49 -2.96
CA ARG A 157 -10.60 -15.24 -4.39
C ARG A 157 -10.59 -13.73 -4.66
N VAL A 158 -9.47 -13.22 -5.14
CA VAL A 158 -9.28 -11.80 -5.46
C VAL A 158 -9.41 -11.62 -6.96
N THR A 159 -10.18 -10.62 -7.39
CA THR A 159 -10.32 -10.23 -8.79
C THR A 159 -9.76 -8.82 -8.98
N VAL A 160 -8.82 -8.68 -9.91
CA VAL A 160 -8.14 -7.42 -10.20
C VAL A 160 -8.27 -7.04 -11.67
N TRP A 161 -8.26 -5.76 -11.95
CA TRP A 161 -8.20 -5.23 -13.30
C TRP A 161 -6.80 -5.41 -13.90
N THR A 162 -6.73 -5.90 -15.14
CA THR A 162 -5.46 -6.14 -15.83
C THR A 162 -4.88 -4.88 -16.46
N GLY A 163 -5.67 -3.82 -16.58
CA GLY A 163 -5.29 -2.59 -17.27
C GLY A 163 -5.32 -2.68 -18.80
N VAL A 164 -5.82 -3.78 -19.38
CA VAL A 164 -5.88 -3.98 -20.85
C VAL A 164 -6.77 -2.94 -21.55
N ASP A 165 -7.94 -2.64 -20.98
CA ASP A 165 -8.88 -1.67 -21.53
C ASP A 165 -8.59 -0.24 -21.03
N ASP A 166 -8.17 -0.11 -19.77
CA ASP A 166 -7.84 1.16 -19.12
C ASP A 166 -6.65 0.97 -18.17
N ILE A 167 -5.49 1.51 -18.56
CA ILE A 167 -4.25 1.40 -17.79
C ILE A 167 -4.36 2.06 -16.40
N THR A 168 -5.29 2.99 -16.21
CA THR A 168 -5.52 3.62 -14.89
C THR A 168 -6.14 2.67 -13.87
N GLN A 169 -6.69 1.53 -14.32
CA GLN A 169 -7.21 0.46 -13.46
C GLN A 169 -6.16 -0.61 -13.15
N TYR A 170 -4.94 -0.52 -13.69
CA TYR A 170 -3.95 -1.58 -13.57
C TYR A 170 -3.68 -1.98 -12.10
N GLY A 171 -3.93 -3.25 -11.78
CA GLY A 171 -3.70 -3.83 -10.46
C GLY A 171 -4.73 -3.44 -9.39
N ILE A 172 -5.76 -2.66 -9.73
CA ILE A 172 -6.84 -2.29 -8.80
C ILE A 172 -7.76 -3.50 -8.57
N ILE A 173 -8.08 -3.75 -7.30
CA ILE A 173 -9.01 -4.80 -6.89
C ILE A 173 -10.44 -4.39 -7.29
N ASP A 174 -11.08 -5.23 -8.09
CA ASP A 174 -12.50 -5.14 -8.45
C ASP A 174 -13.36 -5.81 -7.38
N LYS A 175 -13.01 -7.06 -7.02
CA LYS A 175 -13.80 -7.89 -6.12
C LYS A 175 -12.94 -8.73 -5.19
N TYR A 176 -13.45 -8.92 -3.98
CA TYR A 176 -12.94 -9.85 -3.01
C TYR A 176 -14.05 -10.85 -2.67
N ASN A 177 -13.83 -12.15 -2.91
CA ASN A 177 -14.84 -13.20 -2.75
C ASN A 177 -16.17 -12.88 -3.46
N GLY A 178 -16.09 -12.32 -4.66
CA GLY A 178 -17.24 -11.92 -5.47
C GLY A 178 -17.93 -10.62 -5.05
N ARG A 179 -17.48 -9.96 -3.98
CA ARG A 179 -18.03 -8.68 -3.50
C ARG A 179 -17.15 -7.51 -3.93
N SER A 180 -17.75 -6.44 -4.44
CA SER A 180 -17.03 -5.19 -4.79
C SER A 180 -16.91 -4.21 -3.62
N HIS A 181 -17.67 -4.45 -2.55
CA HIS A 181 -17.70 -3.64 -1.35
C HIS A 181 -17.67 -4.53 -0.10
N GLN A 182 -17.07 -4.01 0.95
CA GLN A 182 -17.21 -4.53 2.31
C GLN A 182 -18.64 -4.29 2.82
N THR A 183 -18.97 -4.92 3.94
CA THR A 183 -20.28 -4.78 4.59
C THR A 183 -20.17 -4.38 6.05
N HIS A 184 -19.00 -3.91 6.48
CA HIS A 184 -18.71 -3.63 7.89
C HIS A 184 -18.99 -2.17 8.27
N TRP A 185 -18.85 -1.24 7.32
CA TRP A 185 -18.89 0.20 7.59
C TRP A 185 -20.23 0.81 7.22
N SER A 186 -20.54 1.98 7.78
CA SER A 186 -21.88 2.57 7.64
C SER A 186 -22.15 3.21 6.27
N THR A 187 -21.10 3.53 5.49
CA THR A 187 -21.23 4.18 4.19
C THR A 187 -20.56 3.37 3.08
N GLU A 188 -21.05 3.52 1.85
CA GLU A 188 -20.46 2.88 0.66
C GLU A 188 -18.99 3.30 0.48
N GLN A 189 -18.67 4.58 0.69
CA GLN A 189 -17.32 5.12 0.56
C GLN A 189 -16.28 4.38 1.40
N CYS A 190 -16.63 4.01 2.63
CA CYS A 190 -15.71 3.35 3.55
C CYS A 190 -15.68 1.83 3.35
N ASN A 191 -16.70 1.30 2.68
CA ASN A 191 -16.76 -0.09 2.24
C ASN A 191 -16.07 -0.34 0.90
N ARG A 192 -15.49 0.66 0.24
CA ARG A 192 -14.82 0.46 -1.05
C ARG A 192 -13.59 -0.44 -0.92
N LEU A 193 -13.30 -1.17 -2.00
CA LEU A 193 -12.16 -2.08 -2.16
C LEU A 193 -11.17 -1.63 -3.24
N ASN A 194 -11.42 -0.48 -3.86
CA ASN A 194 -10.71 0.02 -5.05
C ASN A 194 -9.30 0.54 -4.72
N GLY A 195 -8.42 -0.38 -4.34
CA GLY A 195 -6.98 -0.18 -4.15
C GLY A 195 -6.20 -1.37 -4.68
N THR A 196 -4.88 -1.33 -4.54
CA THR A 196 -4.00 -2.45 -4.93
C THR A 196 -3.50 -3.21 -3.71
N ASP A 197 -2.82 -4.33 -3.93
CA ASP A 197 -2.13 -5.09 -2.87
C ASP A 197 -0.82 -4.42 -2.38
N GLY A 198 -0.50 -3.23 -2.89
CA GLY A 198 0.70 -2.46 -2.55
C GLY A 198 1.97 -2.86 -3.34
N SER A 199 1.93 -3.92 -4.14
CA SER A 199 3.07 -4.35 -4.97
C SER A 199 3.19 -3.54 -6.27
N ILE A 200 2.04 -3.23 -6.86
CA ILE A 200 1.91 -2.46 -8.09
C ILE A 200 0.81 -1.41 -7.94
N PHE A 201 0.89 -0.36 -8.73
CA PHE A 201 -0.06 0.73 -8.83
C PHE A 201 -0.24 1.12 -10.30
N PRO A 202 -1.33 1.84 -10.65
CA PRO A 202 -1.45 2.43 -11.97
C PRO A 202 -0.23 3.31 -12.32
N PRO A 203 0.28 3.26 -13.57
CA PRO A 203 1.45 4.01 -14.00
C PRO A 203 1.18 5.52 -14.12
N HIS A 204 2.24 6.30 -14.39
CA HIS A 204 2.22 7.75 -14.53
C HIS A 204 1.74 8.51 -13.27
N ILE A 205 2.25 8.08 -12.11
CA ILE A 205 1.95 8.66 -10.81
C ILE A 205 2.56 10.06 -10.70
N THR A 206 1.74 11.01 -10.22
CA THR A 206 2.16 12.38 -9.92
C THR A 206 2.23 12.60 -8.41
N LYS A 207 2.83 13.72 -7.99
CA LYS A 207 2.87 14.11 -6.56
C LYS A 207 1.48 14.39 -5.95
N ASN A 208 0.48 14.67 -6.79
CA ASN A 208 -0.90 14.91 -6.36
C ASN A 208 -1.75 13.63 -6.33
N THR A 209 -1.23 12.52 -6.87
CA THR A 209 -1.93 11.24 -6.89
C THR A 209 -2.01 10.67 -5.47
N THR A 210 -3.19 10.22 -5.06
CA THR A 210 -3.36 9.41 -3.83
C THR A 210 -3.37 7.95 -4.22
N LEU A 211 -2.48 7.16 -3.62
CA LEU A 211 -2.45 5.72 -3.83
C LEU A 211 -3.32 5.05 -2.77
N PHE A 212 -4.01 3.98 -3.14
CA PHE A 212 -4.87 3.23 -2.23
C PHE A 212 -4.36 1.80 -2.12
N VAL A 213 -4.14 1.34 -0.90
CA VAL A 213 -3.79 -0.05 -0.60
C VAL A 213 -4.96 -0.69 0.12
N TYR A 214 -5.32 -1.89 -0.31
CA TYR A 214 -6.29 -2.72 0.39
C TYR A 214 -5.67 -4.06 0.74
N GLU A 215 -5.78 -4.39 2.03
CA GLU A 215 -5.43 -5.69 2.58
C GLU A 215 -6.62 -6.11 3.47
N LYS A 216 -6.98 -7.40 3.46
CA LYS A 216 -8.17 -7.93 4.13
C LYS A 216 -8.17 -7.66 5.64
N ASP A 217 -7.05 -7.88 6.30
CA ASP A 217 -6.82 -7.71 7.74
C ASP A 217 -6.76 -6.23 8.17
N LEU A 218 -6.43 -5.31 7.27
CA LEU A 218 -6.58 -3.87 7.53
C LEU A 218 -8.05 -3.44 7.58
N CYS A 219 -8.96 -4.22 6.98
CA CYS A 219 -10.40 -4.00 6.98
C CYS A 219 -10.87 -2.63 6.45
N ARG A 220 -10.01 -1.86 5.80
CA ARG A 220 -10.35 -0.60 5.14
C ARG A 220 -9.39 -0.32 4.01
N LEU A 221 -9.83 0.53 3.10
CA LEU A 221 -8.94 1.12 2.12
C LEU A 221 -8.00 2.12 2.82
N LEU A 222 -6.69 1.94 2.62
CA LEU A 222 -5.66 2.79 3.21
C LEU A 222 -5.15 3.81 2.18
N PRO A 223 -5.45 5.12 2.33
CA PRO A 223 -4.93 6.15 1.45
C PRO A 223 -3.49 6.52 1.80
N LEU A 224 -2.62 6.57 0.79
CA LEU A 224 -1.23 7.00 0.90
C LEU A 224 -1.00 8.27 0.07
N LYS A 225 -0.41 9.29 0.70
CA LYS A 225 -0.08 10.57 0.09
C LYS A 225 1.42 10.71 -0.13
N PHE A 226 1.79 11.45 -1.17
CA PHE A 226 3.18 11.77 -1.46
C PHE A 226 3.83 12.49 -0.27
N GLU A 227 5.01 12.02 0.15
CA GLU A 227 5.83 12.65 1.18
C GLU A 227 7.04 13.35 0.56
N LYS A 228 7.84 12.60 -0.21
CA LYS A 228 9.11 13.10 -0.77
C LYS A 228 9.60 12.26 -1.94
N GLU A 229 10.50 12.84 -2.73
CA GLU A 229 11.29 12.09 -3.71
C GLU A 229 12.39 11.31 -2.99
N VAL A 230 12.68 10.12 -3.51
CA VAL A 230 13.72 9.24 -3.00
C VAL A 230 14.51 8.64 -4.16
N THR A 231 15.80 8.45 -3.96
CA THR A 231 16.62 7.65 -4.85
C THR A 231 16.94 6.35 -4.14
N VAL A 232 16.52 5.22 -4.71
CA VAL A 232 16.82 3.89 -4.18
C VAL A 232 18.15 3.37 -4.73
N LYS A 233 18.51 2.13 -4.38
CA LYS A 233 19.72 1.47 -4.86
C LYS A 233 19.83 1.53 -6.39
N ASN A 234 21.05 1.54 -6.90
CA ASN A 234 21.40 1.68 -8.32
C ASN A 234 20.95 2.99 -8.99
N GLY A 235 20.44 3.97 -8.23
CA GLY A 235 20.11 5.31 -8.73
C GLY A 235 18.73 5.41 -9.40
N VAL A 236 17.82 4.47 -9.11
CA VAL A 236 16.43 4.54 -9.58
C VAL A 236 15.68 5.60 -8.76
N GLN A 237 15.00 6.51 -9.44
CA GLN A 237 14.18 7.54 -8.79
C GLN A 237 12.80 6.99 -8.46
N GLY A 238 12.29 7.35 -7.28
CA GLY A 238 10.98 6.96 -6.80
C GLY A 238 10.34 8.05 -5.94
N PHE A 239 9.06 7.86 -5.65
CA PHE A 239 8.27 8.71 -4.77
C PHE A 239 7.90 7.92 -3.51
N ARG A 240 8.14 8.50 -2.34
CA ARG A 240 7.69 7.97 -1.07
C ARG A 240 6.25 8.36 -0.81
N PHE A 241 5.42 7.38 -0.53
CA PHE A 241 4.04 7.53 -0.10
C PHE A 241 3.88 7.03 1.34
N THR A 242 3.12 7.76 2.15
CA THR A 242 2.81 7.45 3.56
C THR A 242 1.33 7.67 3.83
N PRO A 243 0.71 6.96 4.79
CA PRO A 243 -0.61 7.33 5.26
C PRO A 243 -0.62 8.76 5.77
N SER A 244 -1.73 9.45 5.54
CA SER A 244 -1.97 10.79 6.09
C SER A 244 -2.05 10.70 7.63
N PRO A 245 -1.53 11.68 8.40
CA PRO A 245 -1.50 11.58 9.87
C PRO A 245 -2.87 11.42 10.54
N ASP A 246 -3.93 11.83 9.84
CA ASP A 246 -5.33 11.80 10.24
C ASP A 246 -6.08 10.51 9.83
N VAL A 247 -5.39 9.53 9.25
CA VAL A 247 -6.01 8.28 8.77
C VAL A 247 -6.69 7.48 9.87
N PHE A 248 -6.11 7.46 11.07
CA PHE A 248 -6.66 6.84 12.28
C PHE A 248 -7.05 7.88 13.34
N ALA A 249 -7.22 9.15 12.95
CA ALA A 249 -7.61 10.18 13.89
C ALA A 249 -9.06 10.02 14.35
N SER A 250 -9.38 10.56 15.54
CA SER A 250 -10.75 10.55 16.05
C SER A 250 -11.68 11.33 15.11
N VAL A 251 -12.98 11.04 15.19
CA VAL A 251 -14.02 11.71 14.38
C VAL A 251 -14.02 13.24 14.60
N GLU A 252 -13.63 13.67 15.79
CA GLU A 252 -13.50 15.09 16.14
C GLU A 252 -12.41 15.81 15.33
N LYS A 253 -11.30 15.09 15.05
CA LYS A 253 -10.17 15.61 14.26
C LYS A 253 -10.37 15.39 12.76
N ASN A 254 -11.03 14.30 12.38
CA ASN A 254 -11.31 13.96 10.99
C ASN A 254 -12.72 13.35 10.85
N ILE A 255 -13.67 14.15 10.38
CA ILE A 255 -15.08 13.76 10.25
C ILE A 255 -15.29 12.61 9.25
N ASP A 256 -14.40 12.46 8.27
CA ASP A 256 -14.46 11.39 7.27
C ASP A 256 -14.34 9.99 7.93
N ASN A 257 -13.74 9.91 9.11
CA ASN A 257 -13.61 8.66 9.86
C ASN A 257 -14.91 8.24 10.57
N LEU A 258 -15.98 9.06 10.57
CA LEU A 258 -17.27 8.72 11.20
C LEU A 258 -17.85 7.41 10.65
N CYS A 259 -17.65 7.13 9.37
CA CYS A 259 -18.18 5.93 8.72
C CYS A 259 -17.60 4.62 9.28
N TYR A 260 -16.41 4.68 9.88
CA TYR A 260 -15.74 3.55 10.53
C TYR A 260 -16.24 3.32 11.96
N CYS A 261 -17.25 4.07 12.39
CA CYS A 261 -17.84 4.00 13.72
C CYS A 261 -19.36 3.74 13.62
N PRO A 262 -19.78 2.54 13.16
CA PRO A 262 -21.19 2.25 12.87
C PRO A 262 -22.07 2.19 14.13
N ALA A 263 -21.51 1.94 15.31
CA ALA A 263 -22.23 2.00 16.59
C ALA A 263 -22.46 3.44 17.10
N GLY A 264 -21.93 4.44 16.39
CA GLY A 264 -21.95 5.84 16.82
C GLY A 264 -20.91 6.15 17.93
N PRO A 265 -20.71 7.44 18.24
CA PRO A 265 -19.79 7.83 19.32
C PRO A 265 -20.21 7.31 20.70
N PRO A 266 -19.27 7.02 21.61
CA PRO A 266 -17.82 7.22 21.47
C PRO A 266 -17.16 6.16 20.57
N CYS A 267 -16.36 6.64 19.61
CA CYS A 267 -15.60 5.81 18.68
C CYS A 267 -14.22 5.44 19.26
N ALA A 268 -13.39 4.75 18.47
CA ALA A 268 -12.01 4.49 18.85
C ALA A 268 -11.25 5.80 19.19
N PRO A 269 -10.38 5.79 20.22
CA PRO A 269 -9.52 6.93 20.54
C PRO A 269 -8.63 7.34 19.36
N ASN A 270 -8.13 8.58 19.40
CA ASN A 270 -7.31 9.08 18.29
C ASN A 270 -6.01 8.26 18.13
N GLY A 271 -5.77 7.85 16.88
CA GLY A 271 -4.65 7.01 16.46
C GLY A 271 -4.90 5.51 16.55
N LEU A 272 -6.14 5.09 16.87
CA LEU A 272 -6.59 3.71 16.87
C LEU A 272 -7.66 3.48 15.80
N PHE A 273 -7.65 2.30 15.18
CA PHE A 273 -8.66 1.87 14.25
C PHE A 273 -9.31 0.57 14.72
N ASN A 274 -10.63 0.62 14.96
CA ASN A 274 -11.37 -0.53 15.46
C ASN A 274 -11.71 -1.51 14.34
N VAL A 275 -11.15 -2.72 14.39
CA VAL A 275 -11.36 -3.78 13.41
C VAL A 275 -12.28 -4.89 13.90
N SER A 276 -13.00 -4.68 15.01
CA SER A 276 -13.84 -5.73 15.62
C SER A 276 -14.83 -6.36 14.63
N LEU A 277 -15.45 -5.53 13.78
CA LEU A 277 -16.48 -6.00 12.84
C LEU A 277 -15.97 -6.92 11.73
N CYS A 278 -14.68 -6.88 11.40
CA CYS A 278 -14.07 -7.83 10.47
C CYS A 278 -13.32 -8.96 11.18
N GLN A 279 -13.16 -8.87 12.51
CA GLN A 279 -12.47 -9.83 13.37
C GLN A 279 -13.45 -10.53 14.32
N TYR A 280 -14.64 -10.90 13.82
CA TYR A 280 -15.65 -11.68 14.57
C TYR A 280 -16.03 -11.05 15.92
N ASP A 281 -16.19 -9.73 15.94
CA ASP A 281 -16.49 -8.90 17.12
C ASP A 281 -15.42 -8.93 18.23
N SER A 282 -14.25 -9.52 17.96
CA SER A 282 -13.09 -9.44 18.86
C SER A 282 -12.64 -7.98 18.98
N PRO A 283 -12.43 -7.42 20.19
CA PRO A 283 -12.16 -6.01 20.42
C PRO A 283 -10.72 -5.59 20.05
N ILE A 284 -10.30 -5.94 18.83
CA ILE A 284 -8.98 -5.65 18.28
C ILE A 284 -8.96 -4.23 17.71
N LEU A 285 -7.93 -3.48 18.08
CA LEU A 285 -7.65 -2.13 17.60
C LEU A 285 -6.28 -2.10 16.92
N LEU A 286 -6.23 -1.63 15.67
CA LEU A 286 -4.97 -1.38 14.96
C LEU A 286 -4.43 0.00 15.29
N SER A 287 -3.10 0.12 15.34
CA SER A 287 -2.40 1.40 15.43
C SER A 287 -1.09 1.35 14.64
N PHE A 288 -0.37 2.47 14.55
CA PHE A 288 1.05 2.41 14.21
C PHE A 288 1.88 1.98 15.43
N PRO A 289 3.10 1.43 15.23
CA PRO A 289 3.95 0.98 16.33
C PRO A 289 4.20 2.06 17.39
N HIS A 290 4.31 1.64 18.65
CA HIS A 290 4.52 2.51 19.82
C HIS A 290 3.47 3.62 19.95
N PHE A 291 2.27 3.37 19.41
CA PHE A 291 1.21 4.37 19.33
C PHE A 291 1.62 5.64 18.58
N TYR A 292 2.46 5.52 17.53
CA TYR A 292 2.82 6.63 16.66
C TYR A 292 1.56 7.31 16.09
N LEU A 293 1.48 8.64 16.22
CA LEU A 293 0.33 9.50 15.87
C LEU A 293 -0.93 9.32 16.73
N ALA A 294 -0.88 8.50 17.78
CA ALA A 294 -2.00 8.30 18.68
C ALA A 294 -1.90 9.17 19.94
N ASP A 295 -2.97 9.18 20.74
CA ASP A 295 -3.02 9.93 21.99
C ASP A 295 -2.00 9.40 23.01
N GLN A 296 -1.32 10.32 23.68
CA GLN A 296 -0.28 9.98 24.65
C GLN A 296 -0.81 9.14 25.82
N SER A 297 -2.10 9.25 26.15
CA SER A 297 -2.77 8.48 27.21
C SER A 297 -2.59 6.97 27.02
N LEU A 298 -2.67 6.48 25.78
CA LEU A 298 -2.50 5.06 25.43
C LEU A 298 -1.11 4.56 25.82
N ARG A 299 -0.07 5.33 25.51
CA ARG A 299 1.31 5.00 25.85
C ARG A 299 1.56 5.12 27.35
N THR A 300 0.99 6.12 28.03
CA THR A 300 1.20 6.33 29.48
C THR A 300 0.39 5.39 30.37
N ALA A 301 -0.55 4.64 29.78
CA ALA A 301 -1.32 3.60 30.47
C ALA A 301 -0.48 2.34 30.74
N VAL A 302 0.63 2.16 30.01
CA VAL A 302 1.56 1.03 30.15
C VAL A 302 2.98 1.54 30.40
N GLU A 303 3.84 0.71 30.97
CA GLU A 303 5.27 0.97 31.13
C GLU A 303 6.08 0.10 30.17
N GLY A 304 7.26 0.57 29.74
CA GLY A 304 8.17 -0.16 28.85
C GLY A 304 8.07 0.18 27.36
N ILE A 305 7.02 0.88 26.92
CA ILE A 305 6.93 1.37 25.53
C ILE A 305 7.70 2.68 25.36
N SER A 306 8.72 2.66 24.51
CA SER A 306 9.50 3.84 24.17
C SER A 306 8.67 4.88 23.39
N PRO A 307 9.00 6.18 23.48
CA PRO A 307 8.33 7.21 22.67
C PRO A 307 8.41 6.90 21.17
N PRO A 308 7.35 7.17 20.39
CA PRO A 308 7.33 6.81 18.99
C PRO A 308 8.28 7.68 18.16
N GLU A 309 9.12 7.05 17.35
CA GLU A 309 10.02 7.69 16.39
C GLU A 309 9.47 7.54 14.97
N LYS A 310 9.37 8.64 14.22
CA LYS A 310 8.81 8.64 12.86
C LYS A 310 9.55 7.66 11.95
N GLU A 311 10.88 7.68 11.97
CA GLU A 311 11.73 6.88 11.10
C GLU A 311 11.57 5.37 11.34
N LYS A 312 11.29 4.97 12.59
CA LYS A 312 11.11 3.57 12.99
C LYS A 312 9.68 3.08 12.89
N HIS A 313 8.68 3.95 13.08
CA HIS A 313 7.28 3.53 13.24
C HIS A 313 6.35 4.02 12.12
N GLN A 314 6.81 4.87 11.20
CA GLN A 314 6.00 5.28 10.04
C GLN A 314 5.90 4.16 9.00
N LEU A 315 4.67 3.92 8.51
CA LEU A 315 4.41 3.11 7.33
C LEU A 315 4.76 3.91 6.06
N PHE A 316 5.51 3.31 5.14
CA PHE A 316 5.75 3.94 3.83
C PHE A 316 5.92 2.92 2.70
N ILE A 317 5.65 3.39 1.48
CA ILE A 317 5.93 2.66 0.24
C ILE A 317 6.63 3.63 -0.71
N ASP A 318 7.79 3.24 -1.22
CA ASP A 318 8.51 3.95 -2.28
C ASP A 318 8.11 3.34 -3.63
N VAL A 319 7.60 4.14 -4.55
CA VAL A 319 7.03 3.69 -5.84
C VAL A 319 7.74 4.37 -7.00
N GLN A 320 8.05 3.62 -8.05
CA GLN A 320 8.56 4.18 -9.30
C GLN A 320 7.40 4.82 -10.07
N PRO A 321 7.45 6.13 -10.39
CA PRO A 321 6.26 6.86 -10.85
C PRO A 321 5.77 6.51 -12.26
N GLU A 322 6.66 6.17 -13.19
CA GLU A 322 6.27 5.89 -14.58
C GLU A 322 5.63 4.51 -14.75
N MET A 323 6.08 3.51 -13.98
CA MET A 323 5.65 2.12 -14.06
C MET A 323 4.66 1.75 -12.96
N GLY A 324 4.57 2.54 -11.88
CA GLY A 324 3.75 2.23 -10.72
C GLY A 324 4.24 1.04 -9.89
N THR A 325 5.48 0.60 -10.06
CA THR A 325 6.04 -0.56 -9.34
C THR A 325 6.58 -0.14 -7.97
N ALA A 326 6.27 -0.88 -6.91
CA ALA A 326 6.86 -0.67 -5.59
C ALA A 326 8.35 -1.05 -5.60
N LEU A 327 9.20 -0.15 -5.10
CA LEU A 327 10.66 -0.29 -5.03
C LEU A 327 11.13 -0.77 -3.65
N ARG A 328 10.50 -0.23 -2.60
CA ARG A 328 10.75 -0.51 -1.20
C ARG A 328 9.46 -0.29 -0.44
N ALA A 329 9.12 -1.18 0.48
CA ALA A 329 7.92 -1.04 1.30
C ALA A 329 8.23 -1.43 2.73
N ARG A 330 7.70 -0.66 3.69
CA ARG A 330 7.70 -0.98 5.11
C ARG A 330 6.30 -0.73 5.65
N ALA A 331 5.45 -1.75 5.54
CA ALA A 331 4.16 -1.81 6.20
C ALA A 331 4.39 -2.04 7.69
N ARG A 332 3.96 -1.09 8.53
CA ARG A 332 4.18 -1.14 9.98
C ARG A 332 2.87 -0.95 10.71
N ILE A 333 2.39 -2.00 11.37
CA ILE A 333 1.11 -2.01 12.07
C ILE A 333 1.30 -2.67 13.44
N GLN A 334 0.59 -2.15 14.44
CA GLN A 334 0.50 -2.67 15.78
C GLN A 334 -0.91 -3.19 16.05
N ILE A 335 -0.98 -4.35 16.68
CA ILE A 335 -2.21 -5.02 17.11
C ILE A 335 -2.38 -4.76 18.61
N ASN A 336 -3.54 -4.23 18.97
CA ASN A 336 -3.91 -3.95 20.35
C ASN A 336 -5.24 -4.61 20.68
N LEU A 337 -5.48 -4.88 21.96
CA LEU A 337 -6.70 -5.44 22.50
C LEU A 337 -7.36 -4.42 23.43
N ALA A 338 -8.57 -3.99 23.11
CA ALA A 338 -9.37 -3.20 24.03
C ALA A 338 -10.03 -4.13 25.07
N VAL A 339 -9.64 -3.95 26.33
CA VAL A 339 -10.16 -4.72 27.46
C VAL A 339 -11.12 -3.85 28.25
N SER A 340 -12.31 -4.37 28.52
CA SER A 340 -13.29 -3.73 29.38
C SER A 340 -13.42 -4.41 30.74
N GLN A 341 -13.61 -3.61 31.78
CA GLN A 341 -13.94 -4.12 33.11
C GLN A 341 -15.33 -4.76 33.13
N VAL A 342 -15.43 -5.97 33.68
CA VAL A 342 -16.69 -6.66 33.92
C VAL A 342 -16.72 -7.21 35.34
N VAL A 343 -17.36 -6.46 36.25
CA VAL A 343 -17.36 -6.73 37.71
C VAL A 343 -17.91 -8.11 38.07
N ASP A 344 -18.87 -8.63 37.31
CA ASP A 344 -19.47 -9.97 37.58
C ASP A 344 -18.55 -11.14 37.16
N ILE A 345 -17.41 -10.89 36.50
CA ILE A 345 -16.45 -11.92 36.08
C ILE A 345 -15.15 -11.72 36.87
N LYS A 346 -14.89 -12.61 37.83
CA LYS A 346 -13.78 -12.52 38.80
C LYS A 346 -12.42 -12.24 38.14
N GLN A 347 -12.15 -12.90 37.02
CA GLN A 347 -10.90 -12.81 36.26
C GLN A 347 -10.61 -11.39 35.74
N VAL A 348 -11.66 -10.63 35.39
CA VAL A 348 -11.56 -9.25 34.84
C VAL A 348 -12.19 -8.19 35.75
N ALA A 349 -12.61 -8.58 36.96
CA ALA A 349 -13.28 -7.66 37.88
C ALA A 349 -12.38 -6.49 38.28
N ASN A 350 -11.06 -6.70 38.34
CA ASN A 350 -10.07 -5.68 38.69
C ASN A 350 -9.36 -5.06 37.48
N PHE A 351 -9.67 -5.49 36.25
CA PHE A 351 -9.06 -4.88 35.07
C PHE A 351 -9.58 -3.44 34.90
N PRO A 352 -8.71 -2.44 34.72
CA PRO A 352 -9.14 -1.15 34.22
C PRO A 352 -9.59 -1.27 32.77
N ASP A 353 -10.44 -0.36 32.32
CA ASP A 353 -10.67 -0.15 30.88
C ASP A 353 -9.34 0.31 30.25
N ILE A 354 -8.71 -0.54 29.43
CA ILE A 354 -7.35 -0.34 28.89
C ILE A 354 -7.24 -0.87 27.46
N VAL A 355 -6.41 -0.21 26.65
CA VAL A 355 -5.97 -0.72 25.34
C VAL A 355 -4.61 -1.38 25.53
N PHE A 356 -4.57 -2.70 25.48
CA PHE A 356 -3.38 -3.49 25.72
C PHE A 356 -2.65 -3.79 24.40
N PRO A 357 -1.42 -3.31 24.19
CA PRO A 357 -0.66 -3.63 22.98
C PRO A 357 -0.14 -5.07 23.04
N ILE A 358 -0.31 -5.82 21.96
CA ILE A 358 0.03 -7.26 21.90
C ILE A 358 1.36 -7.45 21.17
N LEU A 359 1.41 -6.98 19.92
CA LEU A 359 2.60 -7.01 19.08
C LEU A 359 2.51 -5.93 18.02
N TRP A 360 3.63 -5.64 17.39
CA TRP A 360 3.66 -4.94 16.12
C TRP A 360 4.56 -5.68 15.14
N PHE A 361 4.36 -5.42 13.85
CA PHE A 361 5.17 -6.03 12.81
C PHE A 361 5.57 -5.01 11.74
N GLU A 362 6.73 -5.26 11.14
CA GLU A 362 7.19 -4.62 9.91
C GLU A 362 7.19 -5.67 8.80
N GLU A 363 6.38 -5.45 7.76
CA GLU A 363 6.28 -6.30 6.59
C GLU A 363 6.71 -5.53 5.34
N GLY A 364 7.51 -6.15 4.48
CA GLY A 364 7.82 -5.60 3.17
C GLY A 364 9.17 -6.04 2.62
N VAL A 365 9.69 -5.21 1.73
CA VAL A 365 10.94 -5.43 0.99
C VAL A 365 11.84 -4.21 1.13
N ASP A 366 13.10 -4.44 1.50
CA ASP A 366 14.10 -3.38 1.69
C ASP A 366 14.60 -2.83 0.34
N SER A 367 14.70 -3.69 -0.67
CA SER A 367 15.01 -3.32 -2.06
C SER A 367 14.66 -4.45 -3.03
N LEU A 368 14.45 -4.10 -4.30
CA LEU A 368 14.41 -5.08 -5.38
C LEU A 368 15.83 -5.62 -5.71
N PRO A 369 15.95 -6.78 -6.37
CA PRO A 369 17.23 -7.30 -6.87
C PRO A 369 17.93 -6.33 -7.82
N ASP A 370 19.26 -6.36 -7.83
CA ASP A 370 20.08 -5.40 -8.60
C ASP A 370 19.83 -5.51 -10.10
N GLU A 371 19.61 -6.72 -10.61
CA GLU A 371 19.31 -6.96 -12.02
C GLU A 371 17.99 -6.30 -12.45
N ILE A 372 16.99 -6.32 -11.57
CA ILE A 372 15.69 -5.69 -11.81
C ILE A 372 15.81 -4.18 -11.75
N LEU A 373 16.57 -3.65 -10.79
CA LEU A 373 16.80 -2.21 -10.67
C LEU A 373 17.58 -1.65 -11.87
N ASP A 374 18.57 -2.38 -12.36
CA ASP A 374 19.34 -1.97 -13.54
C ASP A 374 18.49 -1.98 -14.80
N LEU A 375 17.65 -3.01 -14.98
CA LEU A 375 16.69 -3.06 -16.08
C LEU A 375 15.67 -1.92 -15.99
N MET A 376 15.16 -1.65 -14.79
CA MET A 376 14.22 -0.55 -14.55
C MET A 376 14.85 0.81 -14.82
N LYS A 377 16.11 1.02 -14.41
CA LYS A 377 16.87 2.22 -14.73
C LYS A 377 17.07 2.39 -16.23
N LEU A 378 17.41 1.32 -16.94
CA LEU A 378 17.54 1.34 -18.39
C LEU A 378 16.21 1.72 -19.06
N ALA A 379 15.13 1.05 -18.67
CA ALA A 379 13.79 1.24 -19.22
C ALA A 379 13.22 2.65 -18.95
N THR A 380 13.57 3.25 -17.82
CA THR A 380 13.05 4.57 -17.43
C THR A 380 13.91 5.74 -17.92
N THR A 381 15.21 5.53 -18.14
CA THR A 381 16.14 6.62 -18.51
C THR A 381 16.47 6.66 -20.00
N VAL A 382 16.56 5.52 -20.68
CA VAL A 382 17.00 5.46 -22.09
C VAL A 382 15.92 5.97 -23.04
N PRO A 383 14.64 5.54 -22.98
CA PRO A 383 13.65 5.96 -23.97
C PRO A 383 13.40 7.47 -24.01
N PRO A 384 13.25 8.19 -22.87
CA PRO A 384 13.10 9.65 -22.91
C PRO A 384 14.31 10.37 -23.51
N LYS A 385 15.53 9.94 -23.16
CA LYS A 385 16.77 10.50 -23.71
C LYS A 385 16.93 10.21 -25.20
N ALA A 386 16.69 8.97 -25.61
CA ALA A 386 16.72 8.57 -27.02
C ALA A 386 15.69 9.35 -27.84
N LYS A 387 14.44 9.47 -27.34
CA LYS A 387 13.39 10.30 -27.96
C LYS A 387 13.84 11.75 -28.12
N TYR A 388 14.41 12.35 -27.08
CA TYR A 388 14.90 13.72 -27.11
C TYR A 388 16.01 13.92 -28.15
N VAL A 389 17.04 13.06 -28.11
CA VAL A 389 18.17 13.12 -29.06
C VAL A 389 17.71 12.89 -30.51
N LEU A 390 16.86 11.90 -30.73
CA LEU A 390 16.32 11.60 -32.06
C LEU A 390 15.45 12.74 -32.59
N THR A 391 14.65 13.38 -31.72
CA THR A 391 13.83 14.54 -32.09
C THR A 391 14.71 15.70 -32.54
N ILE A 392 15.78 16.01 -31.79
CA ILE A 392 16.74 17.06 -32.18
C ILE A 392 17.40 16.71 -33.50
N ALA A 393 17.91 15.47 -33.63
CA ALA A 393 18.59 15.03 -34.84
C ALA A 393 17.70 15.15 -36.10
N LEU A 394 16.45 14.70 -36.00
CA LEU A 394 15.47 14.79 -37.09
C LEU A 394 15.10 16.24 -37.40
N PHE A 395 14.94 17.10 -36.39
CA PHE A 395 14.63 18.51 -36.59
C PHE A 395 15.79 19.26 -37.24
N SER A 396 17.03 18.99 -36.81
CA SER A 396 18.24 19.52 -37.43
C SER A 396 18.38 19.07 -38.88
N LEU A 397 18.16 17.79 -39.17
CA LEU A 397 18.20 17.24 -40.53
C LEU A 397 17.12 17.88 -41.41
N GLY A 398 15.89 18.00 -40.91
CA GLY A 398 14.80 18.67 -41.61
C GLY A 398 15.11 20.14 -41.91
N GLY A 399 15.66 20.87 -40.93
CA GLY A 399 16.12 22.24 -41.10
C GLY A 399 17.22 22.39 -42.15
N CYS A 400 18.21 21.49 -42.15
CA CYS A 400 19.27 21.47 -43.17
C CYS A 400 18.70 21.20 -44.57
N LEU A 401 17.82 20.21 -44.71
CA LEU A 401 17.18 19.89 -46.00
C LEU A 401 16.31 21.06 -46.49
N PHE A 402 15.58 21.72 -45.59
CA PHE A 402 14.80 22.92 -45.92
C PHE A 402 15.69 24.06 -46.40
N LEU A 403 16.80 24.35 -45.70
CA LEU A 403 17.76 25.37 -46.12
C LEU A 403 18.37 25.06 -47.49
N ILE A 404 18.76 23.80 -47.74
CA ILE A 404 19.26 23.35 -49.04
C ILE A 404 18.21 23.58 -50.12
N ALA A 405 16.95 23.20 -49.88
CA ALA A 405 15.86 23.40 -50.83
C ALA A 405 15.64 24.89 -51.14
N VAL A 406 15.63 25.76 -50.13
CA VAL A 406 15.53 27.21 -50.31
C VAL A 406 16.70 27.76 -51.12
N ILE A 407 17.94 27.35 -50.80
CA ILE A 407 19.13 27.77 -51.57
C ILE A 407 19.04 27.32 -53.02
N CYS A 408 18.60 26.09 -53.27
CA CYS A 408 18.38 25.56 -54.62
C CYS A 408 17.29 26.34 -55.37
N LEU A 409 16.18 26.68 -54.72
CA LEU A 409 15.11 27.49 -55.31
C LEU A 409 15.57 28.92 -55.63
N VAL A 410 16.26 29.58 -54.70
CA VAL A 410 16.84 30.92 -54.92
C VAL A 410 17.84 30.90 -56.06
N ARG A 411 18.74 29.90 -56.09
CA ARG A 411 19.70 29.74 -57.19
C ARG A 411 19.01 29.50 -58.54
N LYS A 412 17.95 28.69 -58.58
CA LYS A 412 17.19 28.43 -59.80
C LYS A 412 16.47 29.69 -60.27
N SER A 413 15.82 30.43 -59.37
CA SER A 413 15.19 31.72 -59.66
C SER A 413 16.21 32.73 -60.20
N HIS A 414 17.36 32.87 -59.55
CA HIS A 414 18.40 33.80 -59.98
C HIS A 414 18.98 33.42 -61.35
N ARG A 415 19.17 32.12 -61.62
CA ARG A 415 19.61 31.60 -62.93
C ARG A 415 18.59 31.89 -64.03
N GLN A 416 17.29 31.80 -63.71
CA GLN A 416 16.21 32.06 -64.65
C GLN A 416 16.10 33.56 -64.96
N SER A 417 16.30 34.43 -63.96
CA SER A 417 16.42 35.88 -64.16
C SER A 417 17.64 36.27 -65.02
N THR A 418 18.81 35.65 -64.81
CA THR A 418 20.00 35.93 -65.64
C THR A 418 19.81 35.46 -67.09
N LEU A 419 19.21 34.28 -67.31
CA LEU A 419 18.89 33.79 -68.67
C LEU A 419 17.90 34.72 -69.41
N HIS A 420 16.91 35.26 -68.69
CA HIS A 420 16.00 36.26 -69.26
C HIS A 420 16.71 37.58 -69.63
N LEU A 421 17.67 38.03 -68.82
CA LEU A 421 18.47 39.23 -69.11
C LEU A 421 19.40 39.02 -70.31
N GLU A 422 20.11 37.89 -70.38
CA GLU A 422 20.99 37.56 -71.51
C GLU A 422 20.21 37.40 -72.81
N GLY A 423 19.04 36.74 -72.78
CA GLY A 423 18.17 36.62 -73.95
C GLY A 423 17.63 37.97 -74.43
N SER A 424 17.26 38.86 -73.51
CA SER A 424 16.82 40.23 -73.83
C SER A 424 17.95 41.07 -74.43
N ASN A 425 19.16 40.96 -73.87
CA ASN A 425 20.34 41.65 -74.38
C ASN A 425 20.75 41.14 -75.78
N TYR A 426 20.69 39.82 -76.02
CA TYR A 426 20.97 39.24 -77.33
C TYR A 426 19.99 39.73 -78.40
N LEU A 427 18.69 39.78 -78.09
CA LEU A 427 17.67 40.32 -79.00
C LEU A 427 17.88 41.82 -79.27
N ALA A 428 18.25 42.60 -78.25
CA ALA A 428 18.56 44.01 -78.41
C ALA A 428 19.79 44.23 -79.31
N SER A 429 20.86 43.45 -79.14
CA SER A 429 22.04 43.51 -80.01
C SER A 429 21.73 43.09 -81.46
N ALA A 430 20.93 42.04 -81.66
CA ALA A 430 20.51 41.60 -82.98
C ALA A 430 19.66 42.66 -83.71
N ALA A 431 18.80 43.38 -82.99
CA ALA A 431 18.01 44.49 -83.53
C ALA A 431 18.90 45.67 -83.96
N VAL A 432 19.93 46.00 -83.17
CA VAL A 432 20.91 47.06 -83.51
C VAL A 432 21.72 46.67 -84.75
N ASP A 433 22.13 45.42 -84.88
CA ASP A 433 22.86 44.94 -86.07
C ASP A 433 21.99 44.90 -87.33
N GLN A 434 20.70 44.55 -87.20
CA GLN A 434 19.74 44.68 -88.29
C GLN A 434 19.53 46.14 -88.70
N ALA A 435 19.41 47.07 -87.74
CA ALA A 435 19.29 48.49 -88.02
C ALA A 435 20.53 49.05 -88.73
N LYS A 436 21.74 48.63 -88.31
CA LYS A 436 23.00 48.99 -89.01
C LYS A 436 23.06 48.43 -90.42
N LYS A 437 22.63 47.18 -90.66
CA LYS A 437 22.54 46.60 -92.01
C LYS A 437 21.55 47.37 -92.90
N LYS A 438 20.41 47.79 -92.34
CA LYS A 438 19.38 48.56 -93.06
C LYS A 438 19.86 49.96 -93.43
N ALA A 439 20.52 50.66 -92.50
CA ALA A 439 21.14 51.96 -92.76
C ALA A 439 22.25 51.90 -93.83
N LYS A 440 23.00 50.80 -93.88
CA LYS A 440 24.06 50.58 -94.90
C LYS A 440 23.49 50.25 -96.29
N MET A 441 22.27 49.71 -96.36
CA MET A 441 21.54 49.52 -97.64
C MET A 441 20.92 50.83 -98.12
N GLU A 442 20.40 51.66 -97.22
CA GLU A 442 19.83 52.96 -97.57
C GLU A 442 20.90 53.99 -98.00
N SER A 443 22.12 53.94 -97.45
CA SER A 443 23.23 54.81 -97.87
C SER A 443 23.86 54.42 -99.22
N GLY A 444 23.50 53.27 -99.80
CA GLY A 444 24.03 52.80 -101.09
C GLY A 444 23.16 53.16 -102.31
N SER A 445 22.00 53.80 -102.12
CA SER A 445 21.01 54.03 -103.20
C SER A 445 21.00 55.45 -103.79
N HIS A 446 21.95 56.31 -103.42
CA HIS A 446 22.09 57.65 -104.01
C HIS A 446 23.46 57.83 -104.68
N GLN A 447 23.70 57.06 -105.74
CA GLN A 447 24.68 57.39 -106.77
C GLN A 447 24.29 56.66 -108.05
N HIS A 448 23.38 57.26 -108.82
CA HIS A 448 23.38 57.22 -110.28
C HIS A 448 22.55 58.34 -110.86
#